data_AF-A0A7X8EGP4-F1
#
_entry.id   AF-A0A7X8EGP4-F1
#
_cell.length_a   1.000
_cell.length_b   1.000
_cell.length_c   1.000
_cell.angle_alpha   90.00
_cell.angle_beta   90.00
_cell.angle_gamma   90.00
#
_symmetry.space_group_name_H-M   'P 1'
#
loop_
_entity.id
_entity.type
_entity.pdbx_description
1 polymer ?
#
loop_
_entity_poly.entity_id
_entity_poly.type
_entity_poly.pdbx_seq_one_letter_code
_entity_poly.pdbx_strand_id
1 'polypeptide(L)'
;VFLPFVIWLLLRDGFAVDPVTGNVFMQANKYLTNFLEMPLVLVIFLVGVLLVLYGIYLGIFKLSDKAFWFSGGGTVLTVLTLLLIAGYNNTAFYPSTTDLNYSLTIYNSSSSPYTLKVMSYVSLFIPVVIAYIWVAWRAISRKKIDLEEINNEAELY
;
A
#
# COMPACT_ATOMS: atom_id res chain seq x y z
N VAL A 1 3.11 -17.42 3.89
CA VAL A 1 1.73 -16.89 3.99
C VAL A 1 1.38 -15.96 2.83
N PHE A 2 2.27 -15.06 2.40
CA PHE A 2 1.99 -14.08 1.33
C PHE A 2 1.58 -14.69 -0.03
N LEU A 3 2.38 -15.60 -0.61
CA LEU A 3 2.10 -16.14 -1.94
C LEU A 3 0.76 -16.91 -2.03
N PRO A 4 0.40 -17.78 -1.05
CA PRO A 4 -0.94 -18.37 -0.99
C PRO A 4 -2.06 -17.33 -0.95
N PHE A 5 -1.88 -16.24 -0.19
CA PHE A 5 -2.86 -15.16 -0.13
C PHE A 5 -3.03 -14.47 -1.48
N VAL A 6 -1.95 -14.16 -2.20
CA VAL A 6 -2.02 -13.54 -3.52
C VAL A 6 -2.73 -14.45 -4.52
N ILE A 7 -2.36 -15.74 -4.57
CA ILE A 7 -3.00 -16.70 -5.47
C ILE A 7 -4.49 -16.82 -5.15
N TRP A 8 -4.83 -16.94 -3.87
CA TRP A 8 -6.22 -16.98 -3.43
C TRP A 8 -6.99 -15.72 -3.81
N LEU A 9 -6.41 -14.53 -3.61
CA LEU A 9 -7.02 -13.26 -3.97
C LEU A 9 -7.32 -13.19 -5.47
N LEU A 10 -6.37 -13.58 -6.32
CA LEU A 10 -6.52 -13.51 -7.77
C LEU A 10 -7.59 -14.45 -8.32
N LEU A 11 -7.73 -15.62 -7.71
CA LEU A 11 -8.69 -16.65 -8.13
C LEU A 11 -10.06 -16.52 -7.46
N ARG A 12 -10.22 -15.58 -6.52
CA ARG A 12 -11.48 -15.41 -5.80
C ARG A 12 -12.49 -14.65 -6.65
N ASP A 13 -13.74 -15.03 -6.49
CA ASP A 13 -14.87 -14.17 -6.88
C ASP A 13 -14.81 -12.87 -6.07
N GLY A 14 -15.01 -11.74 -6.75
CA GLY A 14 -14.96 -10.42 -6.15
C GLY A 14 -16.20 -9.59 -6.42
N PHE A 15 -16.33 -8.49 -5.67
CA PHE A 15 -17.48 -7.60 -5.69
C PHE A 15 -17.30 -6.53 -6.76
N ALA A 16 -17.77 -6.81 -7.97
CA ALA A 16 -17.74 -5.90 -9.09
C ALA A 16 -18.91 -4.90 -9.01
N VAL A 17 -18.68 -3.69 -9.51
CA VAL A 17 -19.68 -2.63 -9.61
C VAL A 17 -19.97 -2.42 -11.09
N ASP A 18 -21.24 -2.45 -11.47
CA ASP A 18 -21.64 -2.05 -12.81
C ASP A 18 -21.51 -0.52 -12.93
N PRO A 19 -20.69 0.00 -13.87
CA PRO A 19 -20.50 1.45 -14.02
C PRO A 19 -21.74 2.20 -14.52
N VAL A 20 -22.70 1.51 -15.14
CA VAL A 20 -23.92 2.12 -15.67
C VAL A 20 -25.04 2.09 -14.63
N THR A 21 -25.25 0.95 -13.98
CA THR A 21 -26.35 0.78 -13.01
C THR A 21 -25.94 1.08 -11.57
N GLY A 22 -24.65 1.06 -11.25
CA GLY A 22 -24.12 1.22 -9.90
C GLY A 22 -24.33 0.01 -8.99
N ASN A 23 -24.96 -1.06 -9.48
CA ASN A 23 -25.26 -2.25 -8.70
C ASN A 23 -24.01 -3.09 -8.49
N VAL A 24 -23.94 -3.73 -7.32
CA VAL A 24 -22.81 -4.57 -6.94
C VAL A 24 -23.20 -6.03 -7.20
N PHE A 25 -22.33 -6.75 -7.90
CA PHE A 25 -22.53 -8.16 -8.22
C PHE A 25 -21.23 -8.95 -8.06
N MET A 26 -21.36 -10.27 -7.93
CA MET A 26 -20.20 -11.15 -7.84
C MET A 26 -19.68 -11.46 -9.25
N GLN A 27 -18.41 -11.15 -9.48
CA GLN A 27 -17.70 -11.48 -10.71
C GLN A 27 -16.57 -12.48 -10.43
N ALA A 28 -16.53 -13.56 -11.20
CA ALA A 28 -15.46 -14.55 -11.09
C ALA A 28 -14.10 -13.96 -11.48
N ASN A 29 -13.07 -14.25 -10.69
CA ASN A 29 -11.69 -13.76 -10.88
C ASN A 29 -11.60 -12.23 -11.03
N LYS A 30 -12.41 -11.47 -10.28
CA LYS A 30 -12.47 -10.00 -10.38
C LYS A 30 -11.10 -9.33 -10.17
N TYR A 31 -10.32 -9.81 -9.20
CA TYR A 31 -9.04 -9.19 -8.89
C TYR A 31 -7.96 -9.48 -9.95
N LEU A 32 -8.04 -10.64 -10.60
CA LEU A 32 -7.20 -10.95 -11.76
C LEU A 32 -7.59 -10.10 -12.98
N THR A 33 -8.88 -9.97 -13.27
CA THR A 33 -9.36 -9.11 -14.36
C THR A 33 -8.95 -7.65 -14.13
N ASN A 34 -8.98 -7.17 -12.89
CA ASN A 34 -8.46 -5.85 -12.53
C ASN A 34 -6.97 -5.67 -12.86
N PHE A 35 -6.13 -6.70 -12.71
CA PHE A 35 -4.73 -6.60 -13.13
C PHE A 35 -4.58 -6.52 -14.65
N LEU A 36 -5.41 -7.25 -15.40
CA LEU A 36 -5.38 -7.23 -16.86
C LEU A 36 -5.90 -5.89 -17.42
N GLU A 37 -6.93 -5.33 -16.80
CA GLU A 37 -7.52 -4.03 -17.16
C GLU A 37 -6.61 -2.86 -16.75
N MET A 38 -5.78 -3.03 -15.70
CA MET A 38 -4.83 -2.04 -15.22
C MET A 38 -3.37 -2.50 -15.39
N PRO A 39 -2.84 -2.53 -16.63
CA PRO A 39 -1.51 -3.07 -16.90
C PRO A 39 -0.38 -2.35 -16.15
N LEU A 40 -0.54 -1.04 -15.89
CA LEU A 40 0.42 -0.27 -15.12
C LEU A 40 0.52 -0.76 -13.66
N VAL A 41 -0.61 -1.07 -13.04
CA VAL A 41 -0.66 -1.60 -11.66
C VAL A 41 -0.01 -2.98 -11.59
N LEU A 42 -0.23 -3.81 -12.62
CA LEU A 42 0.43 -5.10 -12.76
C LEU A 42 1.95 -4.96 -12.89
N VAL A 43 2.44 -4.04 -13.71
CA VAL A 43 3.88 -3.79 -13.86
C VAL A 43 4.49 -3.33 -12.53
N ILE A 44 3.83 -2.41 -11.80
CA ILE A 44 4.31 -1.98 -10.48
C ILE A 44 4.33 -3.16 -9.49
N PHE A 45 3.33 -4.03 -9.52
CA PHE A 45 3.30 -5.23 -8.68
C PHE A 45 4.50 -6.14 -8.96
N LEU A 46 4.76 -6.44 -10.23
CA LEU A 46 5.90 -7.27 -10.64
C LEU A 46 7.25 -6.64 -10.23
N VAL A 47 7.41 -5.33 -10.46
CA VAL A 47 8.61 -4.60 -10.02
C VAL A 47 8.75 -4.66 -8.49
N GLY A 48 7.65 -4.46 -7.75
CA GLY A 48 7.63 -4.56 -6.29
C GLY A 48 8.12 -5.92 -5.81
N VAL A 49 7.59 -7.00 -6.36
CA VAL A 49 7.99 -8.38 -6.03
C VAL A 49 9.46 -8.62 -6.35
N LEU A 50 9.93 -8.18 -7.53
CA LEU A 50 11.34 -8.31 -7.92
C LEU A 50 12.27 -7.54 -6.96
N LEU A 51 11.88 -6.35 -6.52
CA LEU A 51 12.65 -5.57 -5.55
C LEU A 51 12.70 -6.24 -4.17
N VAL A 52 11.61 -6.86 -3.72
CA VAL A 52 11.59 -7.65 -2.48
C VAL A 52 12.54 -8.84 -2.59
N LEU A 53 12.44 -9.62 -3.66
CA LEU A 53 13.31 -10.78 -3.89
C LEU A 53 14.78 -10.36 -3.98
N TYR A 54 15.07 -9.25 -4.66
CA TYR A 54 16.41 -8.69 -4.74
C TYR A 54 16.93 -8.21 -3.39
N GLY A 55 16.09 -7.55 -2.59
CA GLY A 55 16.42 -7.12 -1.23
C GLY A 55 16.74 -8.32 -0.33
N ILE A 56 15.94 -9.39 -0.39
CA ILE A 56 16.18 -10.64 0.36
C ILE A 56 17.50 -11.27 -0.09
N TYR A 57 17.76 -11.34 -1.40
CA TYR A 57 19.02 -11.86 -1.93
C TYR A 57 20.23 -11.06 -1.42
N LEU A 58 20.17 -9.74 -1.46
CA LEU A 58 21.25 -8.89 -0.92
C LEU A 58 21.45 -9.06 0.58
N GLY A 59 20.36 -9.24 1.34
CA GLY A 59 20.41 -9.42 2.79
C GLY A 59 21.08 -10.74 3.17
N ILE A 60 20.69 -11.84 2.53
CA ILE A 60 21.18 -13.18 2.86
C ILE A 60 22.60 -13.40 2.33
N PHE A 61 22.87 -13.03 1.07
CA PHE A 61 24.12 -13.42 0.40
C PHE A 61 25.21 -12.36 0.45
N LYS A 62 24.84 -11.07 0.56
CA LYS A 62 25.81 -9.97 0.54
C LYS A 62 25.89 -9.19 1.86
N LEU A 63 25.06 -9.54 2.86
CA LEU A 63 24.94 -8.86 4.16
C LEU A 63 24.98 -7.31 4.01
N SER A 64 24.30 -6.79 2.98
CA SER A 64 24.35 -5.37 2.67
C SER A 64 23.22 -4.61 3.35
N ASP A 65 23.53 -3.49 3.99
CA ASP A 65 22.54 -2.56 4.56
C ASP A 65 21.55 -2.02 3.51
N LYS A 66 21.91 -2.09 2.23
CA LYS A 66 21.02 -1.71 1.11
C LYS A 66 19.85 -2.67 0.95
N ALA A 67 19.93 -3.89 1.49
CA ALA A 67 18.85 -4.87 1.46
C ALA A 67 17.55 -4.31 2.05
N PHE A 68 17.66 -3.50 3.11
CA PHE A 68 16.51 -2.84 3.73
C PHE A 68 15.76 -1.93 2.76
N TRP A 69 16.48 -1.10 2.01
CA TRP A 69 15.88 -0.13 1.08
C TRP A 69 15.14 -0.82 -0.07
N PHE A 70 15.73 -1.86 -0.66
CA PHE A 70 15.10 -2.62 -1.74
C PHE A 70 13.91 -3.46 -1.26
N SER A 71 14.07 -4.15 -0.12
CA SER A 71 13.00 -4.97 0.44
C SER A 71 11.83 -4.12 0.96
N GLY A 72 12.12 -3.03 1.67
CA GLY A 72 11.12 -2.11 2.19
C GLY A 72 10.35 -1.41 1.07
N GLY A 73 11.07 -0.80 0.11
CA GLY A 73 10.45 -0.15 -1.04
C GLY A 73 9.62 -1.11 -1.89
N GLY A 74 10.16 -2.30 -2.18
CA GLY A 74 9.44 -3.34 -2.92
C GLY A 74 8.18 -3.81 -2.21
N THR A 75 8.22 -3.95 -0.88
CA THR A 75 7.06 -4.35 -0.07
C THR A 75 5.94 -3.31 -0.15
N VAL A 76 6.28 -2.02 -0.02
CA VAL A 76 5.30 -0.93 -0.14
C VAL A 76 4.61 -0.96 -1.49
N LEU A 77 5.37 -1.07 -2.59
CA LEU A 77 4.80 -1.16 -3.94
C LEU A 77 3.91 -2.39 -4.12
N THR A 78 4.37 -3.55 -3.64
CA THR A 78 3.64 -4.82 -3.75
C THR A 78 2.32 -4.77 -2.99
N VAL A 79 2.33 -4.30 -1.74
CA VAL A 79 1.11 -4.20 -0.92
C VAL A 79 0.17 -3.12 -1.47
N LEU A 80 0.70 -1.97 -1.88
CA LEU A 80 -0.11 -0.90 -2.47
C LEU A 80 -0.87 -1.38 -3.69
N THR A 81 -0.23 -2.09 -4.61
CA THR A 81 -0.88 -2.62 -5.81
C THR A 81 -1.93 -3.68 -5.50
N LEU A 82 -1.71 -4.53 -4.50
CA LEU A 82 -2.74 -5.46 -4.01
C LEU A 82 -3.96 -4.74 -3.42
N LEU A 83 -3.75 -3.64 -2.70
CA LEU A 83 -4.85 -2.81 -2.20
C LEU A 83 -5.60 -2.11 -3.34
N LEU A 84 -4.86 -1.62 -4.35
CA LEU A 84 -5.46 -0.99 -5.53
C LEU A 84 -6.35 -1.98 -6.29
N ILE A 85 -5.87 -3.18 -6.63
CA ILE A 85 -6.75 -4.14 -7.34
C ILE A 85 -7.96 -4.56 -6.49
N ALA A 86 -7.83 -4.58 -5.16
CA ALA A 86 -8.89 -4.99 -4.25
C ALA A 86 -9.99 -3.93 -4.08
N GLY A 87 -9.66 -2.65 -4.26
CA GLY A 87 -10.61 -1.55 -3.99
C GLY A 87 -10.82 -0.56 -5.14
N TYR A 88 -10.06 -0.66 -6.23
CA TYR A 88 -10.10 0.23 -7.39
C TYR A 88 -10.56 -0.54 -8.64
N ASN A 89 -10.91 0.18 -9.70
CA ASN A 89 -11.42 -0.35 -10.97
C ASN A 89 -12.81 -1.03 -10.88
N ASN A 90 -13.82 -0.24 -10.53
CA ASN A 90 -15.21 -0.68 -10.39
C ASN A 90 -15.34 -1.89 -9.45
N THR A 91 -14.69 -1.79 -8.29
CA THR A 91 -14.73 -2.80 -7.23
C THR A 91 -15.21 -2.15 -5.95
N ALA A 92 -16.02 -2.87 -5.18
CA ALA A 92 -16.37 -2.46 -3.82
C ALA A 92 -15.20 -2.76 -2.87
N PHE A 93 -14.59 -1.72 -2.30
CA PHE A 93 -13.45 -1.87 -1.39
C PHE A 93 -13.86 -2.38 0.00
N TYR A 94 -15.12 -2.17 0.39
CA TYR A 94 -15.68 -2.71 1.63
C TYR A 94 -17.04 -3.36 1.36
N PRO A 95 -17.04 -4.66 1.00
CA PRO A 95 -18.25 -5.36 0.58
C PRO A 95 -19.14 -5.77 1.75
N SER A 96 -20.45 -5.70 1.53
CA SER A 96 -21.47 -6.21 2.45
C SER A 96 -21.84 -7.65 2.09
N THR A 97 -21.91 -8.53 3.10
CA THR A 97 -22.27 -9.95 2.92
C THR A 97 -23.76 -10.23 3.10
N THR A 98 -24.53 -9.29 3.64
CA THR A 98 -25.99 -9.43 3.83
C THR A 98 -26.78 -9.01 2.60
N ASP A 99 -26.38 -7.90 1.98
CA ASP A 99 -26.92 -7.40 0.72
C ASP A 99 -25.81 -6.66 -0.02
N LEU A 100 -25.53 -7.14 -1.24
CA LEU A 100 -24.46 -6.66 -2.10
C LEU A 100 -24.55 -5.16 -2.38
N ASN A 101 -25.76 -4.61 -2.51
CA ASN A 101 -25.95 -3.21 -2.91
C ASN A 101 -25.63 -2.21 -1.79
N TYR A 102 -25.52 -2.66 -0.54
CA TYR A 102 -25.01 -1.84 0.57
C TYR A 102 -23.48 -1.83 0.67
N SER A 103 -22.77 -2.42 -0.29
CA SER A 103 -21.32 -2.39 -0.31
C SER A 103 -20.80 -0.96 -0.51
N LEU A 104 -19.70 -0.64 0.18
CA LEU A 104 -19.07 0.68 0.05
C LEU A 104 -18.11 0.68 -1.13
N THR A 105 -18.29 1.69 -1.98
CA THR A 105 -17.52 1.94 -3.19
C THR A 105 -16.95 3.35 -3.12
N ILE A 106 -15.96 3.64 -3.96
CA ILE A 106 -15.36 4.97 -4.03
C ILE A 106 -16.44 6.02 -4.40
N TYR A 107 -17.45 5.65 -5.17
CA TYR A 107 -18.49 6.57 -5.62
C TYR A 107 -19.51 6.92 -4.54
N ASN A 108 -19.88 5.97 -3.66
CA ASN A 108 -20.90 6.20 -2.63
C ASN A 108 -20.34 6.64 -1.27
N SER A 109 -19.04 6.42 -1.03
CA SER A 109 -18.40 6.64 0.28
C SER A 109 -17.34 7.75 0.27
N SER A 110 -17.29 8.56 -0.79
CA SER A 110 -16.41 9.72 -0.87
C SER A 110 -17.08 10.98 -0.31
N SER A 111 -16.25 11.90 0.18
CA SER A 111 -16.72 13.24 0.59
C SER A 111 -17.24 14.05 -0.61
N SER A 112 -17.95 15.15 -0.31
CA SER A 112 -18.42 16.07 -1.35
C SER A 112 -17.25 16.60 -2.22
N PRO A 113 -17.50 16.95 -3.50
CA PRO A 113 -16.45 17.46 -4.38
C PRO A 113 -15.73 18.69 -3.82
N TYR A 114 -16.43 19.54 -3.07
CA TYR A 114 -15.85 20.69 -2.39
C TYR A 114 -14.79 20.27 -1.36
N THR A 115 -15.17 19.40 -0.43
CA THR A 115 -14.26 18.91 0.62
C THR A 115 -13.08 18.14 0.01
N LEU A 116 -13.33 17.28 -0.98
CA LEU A 116 -12.29 16.52 -1.67
C LEU A 116 -11.28 17.45 -2.36
N LYS A 117 -11.77 18.53 -2.99
CA LYS A 117 -10.91 19.52 -3.65
C LYS A 117 -10.04 20.27 -2.65
N VAL A 118 -10.60 20.71 -1.52
CA VAL A 118 -9.85 21.38 -0.46
C VAL A 118 -8.77 20.45 0.11
N MET A 119 -9.12 19.20 0.45
CA MET A 119 -8.15 18.21 0.94
C MET A 119 -7.07 17.88 -0.10
N SER A 120 -7.40 17.87 -1.39
CA SER A 120 -6.40 17.70 -2.46
C SER A 120 -5.36 18.81 -2.46
N TYR A 121 -5.77 20.08 -2.23
CA TYR A 121 -4.83 21.19 -2.09
C TYR A 121 -3.97 21.06 -0.82
N VAL A 122 -4.55 20.64 0.30
CA VAL A 122 -3.80 20.41 1.55
C VAL A 122 -2.75 19.32 1.35
N SER A 123 -3.08 18.25 0.62
CA SER A 123 -2.14 17.17 0.30
C SER A 123 -0.94 17.61 -0.53
N LEU A 124 -0.99 18.75 -1.24
CA LEU A 124 0.19 19.31 -1.91
C LEU A 124 1.30 19.74 -0.94
N PHE A 125 1.00 19.88 0.36
CA PHE A 125 1.98 20.19 1.41
C PHE A 125 2.73 18.95 1.95
N ILE A 126 2.39 17.74 1.51
CA ILE A 126 3.09 16.50 1.90
C ILE A 126 4.62 16.58 1.72
N PRO A 127 5.19 17.17 0.65
CA PRO A 127 6.64 17.31 0.49
C PRO A 127 7.30 18.11 1.62
N VAL A 128 6.61 19.11 2.18
CA VAL A 128 7.10 19.91 3.31
C VAL A 128 7.20 19.05 4.57
N VAL A 129 6.19 18.22 4.81
CA VAL A 129 6.17 17.27 5.95
C VAL A 129 7.30 16.25 5.81
N ILE A 130 7.50 15.69 4.60
CA ILE A 130 8.59 14.75 4.33
C ILE A 130 9.95 15.41 4.54
N ALA A 131 10.14 16.65 4.06
CA ALA A 131 11.38 17.39 4.27
C ALA A 131 11.68 17.60 5.76
N TYR A 132 10.66 17.96 6.55
CA TYR A 132 10.79 18.09 7.99
C TYR A 132 11.17 16.76 8.66
N ILE A 133 10.45 15.68 8.34
CA ILE A 133 10.76 14.33 8.86
C ILE A 133 12.21 13.95 8.55
N TRP A 134 12.67 14.22 7.33
CA TRP A 134 14.04 13.93 6.92
C TRP A 134 15.08 14.74 7.71
N VAL A 135 14.86 16.05 7.89
CA VAL A 135 15.75 16.91 8.70
C VAL A 135 15.78 16.45 10.16
N ALA A 136 14.62 16.18 10.75
CA ALA A 136 14.49 15.72 12.13
C ALA A 136 15.18 14.37 12.33
N TRP A 137 14.91 13.39 11.46
CA TRP A 137 15.55 12.07 11.51
C TRP A 137 17.07 12.22 11.35
N ARG A 138 17.54 13.04 10.42
CA ARG A 138 18.97 13.30 10.21
C ARG A 138 19.63 13.95 11.43
N ALA A 139 18.93 14.83 12.15
CA ALA A 139 19.43 15.46 13.36
C ALA A 139 19.54 14.45 14.52
N ILE A 140 18.55 13.57 14.69
CA ILE A 140 18.51 12.56 15.75
C ILE A 140 19.52 11.43 15.48
N SER A 141 19.55 10.88 14.27
CA SER A 141 20.42 9.75 13.91
C SER A 141 21.86 10.14 13.58
N ARG A 142 22.24 11.40 13.85
CA ARG A 142 23.59 11.92 13.59
C ARG A 142 24.62 11.35 14.55
N LYS A 143 24.22 11.09 15.80
CA LYS A 143 25.00 10.37 16.80
C LYS A 143 24.40 8.98 16.93
N LYS A 144 25.22 7.93 16.78
CA LYS A 144 24.77 6.57 17.13
C LYS A 144 24.68 6.52 18.64
N ILE A 145 23.57 5.99 19.15
CA ILE A 145 23.40 5.76 20.59
C ILE A 145 24.54 4.85 21.04
N ASP A 146 25.38 5.37 21.93
CA ASP A 146 26.47 4.61 22.53
C ASP A 146 25.99 3.94 23.82
N LEU A 147 26.57 2.80 24.18
CA LEU A 147 26.20 2.05 25.38
C LEU A 147 26.45 2.86 26.67
N GLU A 148 27.42 3.78 26.64
CA GLU A 148 27.67 4.74 27.72
C GLU A 148 26.57 5.80 27.85
N GLU A 149 25.89 6.16 26.76
CA GLU A 149 24.78 7.12 26.76
C GLU A 149 23.53 6.49 27.40
N ILE A 150 23.27 5.22 27.08
CA ILE A 150 22.19 4.43 27.70
C ILE A 150 22.42 4.25 29.20
N ASN A 151 23.66 3.94 29.62
CA ASN A 151 23.97 3.73 31.04
C ASN A 151 23.95 5.02 31.86
N ASN A 152 24.35 6.17 31.29
CA ASN A 152 24.29 7.46 31.98
C ASN A 152 22.85 8.02 32.07
N GLU A 153 22.00 7.76 31.07
CA GLU A 153 20.59 8.20 31.11
C GLU A 153 19.70 7.30 31.96
N ALA A 154 20.13 6.07 32.28
CA ALA A 154 19.43 5.17 33.19
C ALA A 154 19.36 5.69 34.65
N GLU A 155 20.21 6.63 35.04
CA GLU A 155 20.13 7.33 36.34
C GLU A 155 19.16 8.53 36.32
N LEU A 156 18.67 8.92 35.14
CA LEU A 156 17.89 10.14 34.91
C LEU A 156 16.39 9.89 34.69
N TYR A 157 15.97 8.61 34.63
CA TYR A 157 14.58 8.14 34.57
C TYR A 157 14.25 7.25 35.77
#